data_AF-A0AAC9T2Z9-F1
#
_entry.id   AF-A0AAC9T2Z9-F1
#
_cell.length_a   1.000
_cell.length_b   1.000
_cell.length_c   1.000
_cell.angle_alpha   90.00
_cell.angle_beta   90.00
_cell.angle_gamma   90.00
#
_symmetry.space_group_name_H-M   'P 1'
#
loop_
_entity.id
_entity.type
_entity.pdbx_description
1 polymer ?
#
loop_
_entity_poly.entity_id
_entity_poly.type
_entity_poly.pdbx_seq_one_letter_code
_entity_poly.pdbx_strand_id
1 'polypeptide(L)'
;MSKKINNDKTPRNKVKNNNVSKDNDDIVISLRYENWVKGERVNSLTTYTKDENQFLKNIIYILNTLFPYVYKNWKNKGINDHCHPIKQNDEKSRNVFSKYIKLIKKLHPNLLKNDNEELELYQLGLGRSVRVICSKIDNILFPLLIDHHHLGYESQSYNDKDTKKYDYCPLRKYNKNQDN
;
A
#
# COMPACT_ATOMS: atom_id res chain seq x y z
N MET A 1 17.43 19.81 34.62
CA MET A 1 16.15 20.40 34.15
C MET A 1 16.28 20.72 32.67
N SER A 2 15.55 20.04 31.80
CA SER A 2 15.57 20.27 30.34
C SER A 2 14.61 21.41 29.99
N LYS A 3 15.13 22.50 29.39
CA LYS A 3 14.31 23.59 28.87
C LYS A 3 13.47 23.08 27.70
N LYS A 4 12.15 23.08 27.86
CA LYS A 4 11.17 22.86 26.78
C LYS A 4 11.26 24.03 25.81
N ILE A 5 11.53 23.75 24.54
CA ILE A 5 11.49 24.75 23.46
C ILE A 5 10.03 24.85 23.01
N ASN A 6 9.35 25.94 23.39
CA ASN A 6 8.05 26.30 22.82
C ASN A 6 8.28 26.95 21.46
N ASN A 7 7.77 26.34 20.40
CA ASN A 7 7.81 26.91 19.06
C ASN A 7 6.47 27.61 18.78
N ASP A 8 6.36 28.88 19.19
CA ASP A 8 5.14 29.71 19.04
C ASP A 8 4.93 30.24 17.61
N LYS A 9 5.68 29.74 16.62
CA LYS A 9 5.55 30.15 15.22
C LYS A 9 4.44 29.35 14.55
N THR A 10 3.24 29.93 14.48
CA THR A 10 2.21 29.48 13.56
C THR A 10 2.71 29.59 12.11
N PRO A 11 2.50 28.58 11.24
CA PRO A 11 2.93 28.64 9.85
C PRO A 11 2.26 29.82 9.15
N ARG A 12 3.03 30.85 8.80
CA ARG A 12 2.49 32.12 8.27
C ARG A 12 1.95 31.99 6.84
N ASN A 13 2.43 31.03 6.06
CA ASN A 13 2.06 30.89 4.65
C ASN A 13 1.61 29.46 4.35
N LYS A 14 0.29 29.25 4.21
CA LYS A 14 -0.21 28.11 3.45
C LYS A 14 0.15 28.35 1.99
N VAL A 15 0.78 27.39 1.33
CA VAL A 15 0.94 27.42 -0.14
C VAL A 15 -0.47 27.45 -0.73
N LYS A 16 -0.90 28.61 -1.21
CA LYS A 16 -2.14 28.75 -1.95
C LYS A 16 -1.90 28.18 -3.33
N ASN A 17 -2.27 26.92 -3.52
CA ASN A 17 -2.26 26.32 -4.85
C ASN A 17 -3.54 26.74 -5.57
N ASN A 18 -3.50 27.88 -6.26
CA ASN A 18 -4.65 28.43 -6.98
C ASN A 18 -5.08 27.58 -8.20
N ASN A 19 -4.32 26.53 -8.53
CA ASN A 19 -4.58 25.62 -9.66
C ASN A 19 -5.27 24.31 -9.26
N VAL A 20 -5.68 24.14 -8.00
CA VAL A 20 -6.45 22.96 -7.59
C VAL A 20 -7.94 23.28 -7.79
N SER A 21 -8.56 22.60 -8.75
CA SER A 21 -10.02 22.61 -8.91
C SER A 21 -10.67 22.30 -7.57
N LYS A 22 -11.64 23.13 -7.14
CA LYS A 22 -12.40 22.97 -5.89
C LYS A 22 -13.37 21.77 -5.90
N ASP A 23 -13.11 20.76 -6.71
CA ASP A 23 -13.98 19.59 -6.80
C ASP A 23 -13.62 18.61 -5.69
N ASN A 24 -14.60 18.26 -4.85
CA ASN A 24 -14.49 17.24 -3.80
C ASN A 24 -14.30 15.80 -4.34
N ASP A 25 -14.00 15.65 -5.63
CA ASP A 25 -13.86 14.37 -6.34
C ASP A 25 -12.40 13.89 -6.43
N ASP A 26 -11.46 14.62 -5.83
CA ASP A 26 -10.06 14.24 -5.85
C ASP A 26 -9.82 13.07 -4.88
N ILE A 27 -9.14 12.04 -5.37
CA ILE A 27 -8.69 10.93 -4.53
C ILE A 27 -7.62 11.41 -3.56
N VAL A 28 -7.61 10.85 -2.35
CA VAL A 28 -6.57 11.06 -1.33
C VAL A 28 -5.91 9.74 -1.00
N ILE A 29 -4.58 9.69 -0.98
CA ILE A 29 -3.82 8.54 -0.47
C ILE A 29 -3.36 8.87 0.95
N SER A 30 -3.96 8.20 1.94
CA SER A 30 -3.68 8.40 3.36
C SER A 30 -2.73 7.34 3.89
N LEU A 31 -1.53 7.74 4.29
CA LEU A 31 -0.49 6.85 4.82
C LEU A 31 -0.61 6.57 6.33
N ARG A 32 -1.82 6.72 6.91
CA ARG A 32 -2.05 6.60 8.36
C ARG A 32 -1.78 5.22 8.96
N TYR A 33 -1.77 4.16 8.14
CA TYR A 33 -1.51 2.79 8.61
C TYR A 33 -0.03 2.47 8.49
N GLU A 34 0.71 2.62 9.57
CA GLU A 34 2.19 2.60 9.60
C GLU A 34 2.82 1.29 9.06
N ASN A 35 2.12 0.16 9.16
CA ASN A 35 2.64 -1.15 8.78
C ASN A 35 2.55 -1.48 7.28
N TRP A 36 2.09 -0.56 6.43
CA TRP A 36 1.92 -0.83 4.99
C TRP A 36 3.23 -1.12 4.23
N VAL A 37 4.38 -0.76 4.80
CA VAL A 37 5.73 -1.07 4.28
C VAL A 37 6.43 -2.19 5.06
N LYS A 38 5.75 -2.82 6.05
CA LYS A 38 6.33 -3.88 6.87
C LYS A 38 6.46 -5.17 6.06
N GLY A 39 7.59 -5.85 6.23
CA GLY A 39 7.82 -7.20 5.71
C GLY A 39 7.08 -8.24 6.55
N GLU A 40 6.28 -9.08 5.90
CA GLU A 40 5.49 -10.17 6.49
C GLU A 40 5.30 -11.29 5.45
N ARG A 41 4.95 -12.49 5.93
CA ARG A 41 4.70 -13.66 5.09
C ARG A 41 3.50 -14.46 5.57
N VAL A 42 2.68 -14.87 4.61
CA VAL A 42 1.62 -15.87 4.78
C VAL A 42 1.66 -16.81 3.59
N ASN A 43 1.95 -18.08 3.83
CA ASN A 43 2.06 -19.11 2.80
C ASN A 43 3.07 -18.70 1.70
N SER A 44 2.66 -18.70 0.43
CA SER A 44 3.49 -18.26 -0.70
C SER A 44 3.60 -16.74 -0.84
N LEU A 45 2.71 -15.96 -0.22
CA LEU A 45 2.67 -14.51 -0.35
C LEU A 45 3.61 -13.85 0.66
N THR A 46 4.41 -12.89 0.20
CA THR A 46 5.31 -12.12 1.05
C THR A 46 5.45 -10.66 0.62
N THR A 47 5.55 -9.76 1.60
CA THR A 47 5.95 -8.36 1.43
C THR A 47 7.43 -8.13 1.75
N TYR A 48 8.19 -9.18 2.06
CA TYR A 48 9.64 -9.06 2.18
C TYR A 48 10.25 -8.77 0.81
N THR A 49 11.30 -7.97 0.80
CA THR A 49 12.16 -7.85 -0.39
C THR A 49 13.43 -8.66 -0.20
N LYS A 50 14.17 -8.87 -1.30
CA LYS A 50 15.46 -9.54 -1.29
C LYS A 50 16.47 -8.81 -0.40
N ASP A 51 16.49 -7.49 -0.51
CA ASP A 51 17.44 -6.61 0.14
C ASP A 51 16.92 -5.17 0.17
N GLU A 52 17.67 -4.31 0.85
CA GLU A 52 17.38 -2.88 0.94
C GLU A 52 17.27 -2.19 -0.41
N ASN A 53 18.15 -2.53 -1.35
CA ASN A 53 18.18 -1.88 -2.67
C ASN A 53 16.90 -2.18 -3.45
N GLN A 54 16.38 -3.40 -3.38
CA GLN A 54 15.09 -3.74 -3.97
C GLN A 54 13.95 -2.94 -3.31
N PHE A 55 13.95 -2.84 -1.98
CA PHE A 55 12.96 -2.01 -1.27
C PHE A 55 13.02 -0.54 -1.71
N LEU A 56 14.21 0.07 -1.73
CA LEU A 56 14.39 1.48 -2.11
C LEU A 56 13.91 1.76 -3.54
N LYS A 57 14.25 0.89 -4.50
CA LYS A 57 13.74 1.00 -5.88
C LYS A 57 12.22 0.96 -5.92
N ASN A 58 11.61 0.04 -5.18
CA ASN A 58 10.16 -0.14 -5.16
C ASN A 58 9.44 1.04 -4.49
N ILE A 59 9.92 1.53 -3.35
CA ILE A 59 9.27 2.64 -2.65
C ILE A 59 9.44 3.97 -3.38
N ILE A 60 10.62 4.22 -3.99
CA ILE A 60 10.83 5.40 -4.84
C ILE A 60 9.87 5.37 -6.02
N TYR A 61 9.71 4.22 -6.69
CA TYR A 61 8.74 4.04 -7.76
C TYR A 61 7.30 4.31 -7.30
N ILE A 62 6.90 3.79 -6.13
CA ILE A 62 5.56 4.03 -5.59
C ILE A 62 5.30 5.53 -5.40
N LEU A 63 6.23 6.21 -4.72
CA LEU A 63 6.05 7.61 -4.33
C LEU A 63 6.21 8.59 -5.49
N ASN A 64 7.13 8.33 -6.43
CA ASN A 64 7.47 9.26 -7.52
C ASN A 64 6.79 8.94 -8.85
N THR A 65 6.20 7.76 -9.00
CA THR A 65 5.58 7.34 -10.27
C THR A 65 4.15 6.87 -10.07
N LEU A 66 3.93 5.85 -9.24
CA LEU A 66 2.60 5.24 -9.10
C LEU A 66 1.60 6.21 -8.48
N PHE A 67 1.89 6.77 -7.31
CA PHE A 67 0.95 7.68 -6.63
C PHE A 67 0.66 8.94 -7.47
N PRO A 68 1.66 9.65 -8.03
CA PRO A 68 1.38 10.77 -8.93
C PRO A 68 0.51 10.39 -10.13
N TYR A 69 0.73 9.21 -10.72
CA TYR A 69 -0.12 8.73 -11.81
C TYR A 69 -1.57 8.49 -11.34
N VAL A 70 -1.77 7.89 -10.18
CA VAL A 70 -3.10 7.65 -9.61
C VAL A 70 -3.83 8.97 -9.39
N TYR A 71 -3.20 9.96 -8.76
CA TYR A 71 -3.78 11.29 -8.57
C TYR A 71 -4.17 11.95 -9.89
N LYS A 72 -3.28 11.91 -10.90
CA LYS A 72 -3.52 12.54 -12.20
C LYS A 72 -4.68 11.91 -12.98
N ASN A 73 -4.88 10.60 -12.83
CA ASN A 73 -5.77 9.83 -13.71
C ASN A 73 -7.04 9.30 -13.00
N TRP A 74 -7.23 9.54 -11.70
CA TRP A 74 -8.33 8.94 -10.92
C TRP A 74 -9.73 9.15 -11.52
N LYS A 75 -9.99 10.35 -12.07
CA LYS A 75 -11.28 10.71 -12.65
C LYS A 75 -11.61 9.93 -13.94
N ASN A 76 -10.62 9.27 -14.56
CA ASN A 76 -10.85 8.40 -15.70
C ASN A 76 -11.34 7.04 -15.19
N LYS A 77 -12.61 6.70 -15.45
CA LYS A 77 -13.17 5.37 -15.14
C LYS A 77 -12.24 4.29 -15.71
N GLY A 78 -11.68 3.46 -14.84
CA GLY A 78 -10.68 2.47 -15.25
C GLY A 78 -9.32 3.10 -15.54
N ILE A 79 -8.72 3.75 -14.52
CA ILE A 79 -7.38 4.38 -14.53
C ILE A 79 -6.36 3.60 -15.37
N ASN A 80 -6.40 2.27 -15.23
CA ASN A 80 -5.87 1.25 -16.13
C ASN A 80 -6.30 -0.15 -15.62
N ASP A 81 -5.89 -1.21 -16.32
CA ASP A 81 -6.14 -2.62 -15.94
C ASP A 81 -5.45 -3.09 -14.64
N HIS A 82 -4.70 -2.21 -13.97
CA HIS A 82 -3.89 -2.50 -12.78
C HIS A 82 -4.23 -1.61 -11.58
N CYS A 83 -5.12 -0.63 -11.77
CA CYS A 83 -5.65 0.27 -10.76
C CYS A 83 -7.17 0.02 -10.66
N HIS A 84 -7.56 -1.00 -9.92
CA HIS A 84 -8.94 -1.48 -9.89
C HIS A 84 -9.31 -2.12 -8.55
N PRO A 85 -10.62 -2.23 -8.22
CA PRO A 85 -11.05 -2.98 -7.06
C PRO A 85 -10.71 -4.47 -7.24
N ILE A 86 -10.31 -5.12 -6.14
CA ILE A 86 -10.15 -6.58 -6.10
C ILE A 86 -11.53 -7.17 -5.85
N LYS A 87 -12.23 -7.47 -6.95
CA LYS A 87 -13.59 -8.02 -6.90
C LYS A 87 -13.60 -9.44 -6.31
N GLN A 88 -14.78 -9.91 -5.91
CA GLN A 88 -14.99 -11.26 -5.38
C GLN A 88 -16.03 -12.03 -6.22
N ASN A 89 -16.09 -11.72 -7.52
CA ASN A 89 -17.12 -12.21 -8.44
C ASN A 89 -16.76 -13.53 -9.12
N ASP A 90 -15.49 -13.96 -9.08
CA ASP A 90 -15.03 -15.25 -9.59
C ASP A 90 -14.10 -15.94 -8.58
N GLU A 91 -13.77 -17.22 -8.80
CA GLU A 91 -12.92 -17.99 -7.88
C GLU A 91 -11.50 -17.43 -7.75
N LYS A 92 -10.91 -17.01 -8.87
CA LYS A 92 -9.55 -16.47 -8.91
C LYS A 92 -9.42 -15.20 -8.09
N SER A 93 -10.37 -14.28 -8.27
CA SER A 93 -10.42 -12.99 -7.58
C SER A 93 -10.75 -13.16 -6.08
N ARG A 94 -11.64 -14.10 -5.71
CA ARG A 94 -11.85 -14.51 -4.31
C ARG A 94 -10.59 -15.07 -3.65
N ASN A 95 -9.82 -15.89 -4.37
CA ASN A 95 -8.55 -16.42 -3.87
C ASN A 95 -7.53 -15.29 -3.63
N VAL A 96 -7.36 -14.40 -4.61
CA VAL A 96 -6.49 -13.21 -4.48
C VAL A 96 -6.90 -12.36 -3.27
N PHE A 97 -8.19 -12.06 -3.14
CA PHE A 97 -8.74 -11.30 -2.02
C PHE A 97 -8.42 -11.97 -0.69
N SER A 98 -8.69 -13.28 -0.55
CA SER A 98 -8.40 -14.05 0.66
C SER A 98 -6.92 -14.06 1.02
N LYS A 99 -6.02 -14.21 0.04
CA LYS A 99 -4.57 -14.14 0.25
C LYS A 99 -4.15 -12.80 0.87
N TYR A 100 -4.63 -11.69 0.29
CA TYR A 100 -4.31 -10.36 0.83
C TYR A 100 -4.94 -10.12 2.20
N ILE A 101 -6.20 -10.50 2.43
CA ILE A 101 -6.84 -10.35 3.74
C ILE A 101 -6.05 -11.06 4.84
N LYS A 102 -5.57 -12.29 4.60
CA LYS A 102 -4.76 -13.02 5.60
C LYS A 102 -3.48 -12.26 5.97
N LEU A 103 -2.83 -11.65 4.98
CA LEU A 103 -1.62 -10.86 5.20
C LEU A 103 -1.92 -9.53 5.89
N ILE A 104 -3.01 -8.86 5.50
CA ILE A 104 -3.50 -7.63 6.12
C ILE A 104 -3.85 -7.86 7.60
N LYS A 105 -4.50 -8.98 7.95
CA LYS A 105 -4.80 -9.33 9.35
C LYS A 105 -3.54 -9.47 10.21
N LYS A 106 -2.43 -9.97 9.66
CA LYS A 106 -1.15 -10.02 10.37
C LYS A 106 -0.50 -8.64 10.52
N LEU A 107 -0.53 -7.84 9.45
CA LEU A 107 0.09 -6.51 9.42
C LEU A 107 -0.68 -5.50 10.27
N HIS A 108 -2.01 -5.62 10.30
CA HIS A 108 -2.94 -4.69 10.94
C HIS A 108 -3.97 -5.47 11.77
N PRO A 109 -3.57 -6.11 12.88
CA PRO A 109 -4.46 -6.97 13.68
C PRO A 109 -5.68 -6.23 14.25
N ASN A 110 -5.59 -4.91 14.36
CA ASN A 110 -6.67 -4.05 14.86
C ASN A 110 -7.63 -3.54 13.77
N LEU A 111 -7.38 -3.81 12.49
CA LEU A 111 -8.18 -3.28 11.37
C LEU A 111 -9.43 -4.10 11.06
N LEU A 112 -9.44 -5.38 11.43
CA LEU A 112 -10.50 -6.35 11.13
C LEU A 112 -10.89 -7.06 12.44
N LYS A 113 -11.36 -6.30 13.43
CA LYS A 113 -11.63 -6.84 14.77
C LYS A 113 -12.90 -7.66 14.83
N ASN A 114 -13.84 -7.39 13.92
CA ASN A 114 -15.10 -8.09 13.81
C ASN A 114 -15.18 -8.82 12.47
N ASP A 115 -15.67 -10.05 12.47
CA ASP A 115 -15.82 -10.86 11.24
C ASP A 115 -16.79 -10.26 10.22
N ASN A 116 -17.56 -9.24 10.61
CA ASN A 116 -18.51 -8.50 9.76
C ASN A 116 -17.91 -7.24 9.10
N GLU A 117 -16.67 -6.86 9.40
CA GLU A 117 -16.01 -5.72 8.76
C GLU A 117 -15.49 -6.13 7.39
N GLU A 118 -16.20 -5.73 6.33
CA GLU A 118 -15.77 -5.94 4.95
C GLU A 118 -14.86 -4.78 4.49
N LEU A 119 -13.62 -5.10 4.12
CA LEU A 119 -12.74 -4.15 3.45
C LEU A 119 -13.00 -4.16 1.94
N GLU A 120 -13.31 -2.99 1.37
CA GLU A 120 -13.19 -2.79 -0.07
C GLU A 120 -11.70 -2.70 -0.43
N LEU A 121 -11.12 -3.81 -0.92
CA LEU A 121 -9.73 -3.83 -1.36
C LEU A 121 -9.59 -3.27 -2.78
N TYR A 122 -8.58 -2.43 -2.94
CA TYR A 122 -8.19 -1.81 -4.21
C TYR A 122 -6.72 -2.11 -4.50
N GLN A 123 -6.41 -2.46 -5.74
CA GLN A 123 -5.04 -2.63 -6.21
C GLN A 123 -4.61 -1.39 -6.98
N LEU A 124 -3.37 -0.93 -6.78
CA LEU A 124 -2.73 0.11 -7.56
C LEU A 124 -1.47 -0.45 -8.26
N GLY A 125 -1.34 -0.21 -9.57
CA GLY A 125 -0.20 -0.62 -10.39
C GLY A 125 -0.20 0.01 -11.78
N LEU A 126 0.92 -0.12 -12.52
CA LEU A 126 1.06 0.40 -13.90
C LEU A 126 1.59 -0.63 -14.92
N GLY A 127 1.81 -1.89 -14.51
CA GLY A 127 2.35 -2.93 -15.39
C GLY A 127 2.71 -4.19 -14.61
N ARG A 128 3.63 -5.05 -15.07
CA ARG A 128 4.06 -6.27 -14.34
C ARG A 128 5.00 -6.03 -13.15
N SER A 129 4.84 -4.90 -12.46
CA SER A 129 5.69 -4.45 -11.34
C SER A 129 4.99 -4.62 -9.98
N VAL A 130 5.52 -3.92 -8.98
CA VAL A 130 4.99 -3.75 -7.64
C VAL A 130 3.49 -3.40 -7.63
N ARG A 131 2.76 -3.91 -6.63
CA ARG A 131 1.39 -3.50 -6.32
C ARG A 131 1.31 -2.87 -4.94
N VAL A 132 0.54 -1.79 -4.83
CA VAL A 132 0.09 -1.29 -3.53
C VAL A 132 -1.34 -1.74 -3.36
N ILE A 133 -1.61 -2.48 -2.29
CA ILE A 133 -2.96 -2.93 -1.95
C ILE A 133 -3.49 -2.01 -0.87
N CYS A 134 -4.63 -1.40 -1.16
CA CYS A 134 -5.28 -0.40 -0.33
C CYS A 134 -6.64 -0.91 0.14
N SER A 135 -7.12 -0.39 1.26
CA SER A 135 -8.56 -0.28 1.49
C SER A 135 -9.06 1.05 0.92
N LYS A 136 -10.27 1.07 0.37
CA LYS A 136 -10.94 2.28 -0.08
C LYS A 136 -12.13 2.59 0.82
N ILE A 137 -12.23 3.85 1.26
CA ILE A 137 -13.42 4.41 1.92
C ILE A 137 -13.67 5.76 1.24
N ASP A 138 -14.83 5.91 0.61
CA ASP A 138 -15.17 7.09 -0.20
C ASP A 138 -14.05 7.41 -1.23
N ASN A 139 -13.52 8.64 -1.19
CA ASN A 139 -12.40 9.09 -2.04
C ASN A 139 -11.05 8.98 -1.33
N ILE A 140 -10.90 8.10 -0.34
CA ILE A 140 -9.65 7.88 0.38
C ILE A 140 -9.16 6.45 0.18
N LEU A 141 -7.93 6.33 -0.32
CA LEU A 141 -7.17 5.09 -0.39
C LEU A 141 -6.21 5.03 0.79
N PHE A 142 -6.27 3.90 1.49
CA PHE A 142 -5.42 3.59 2.63
C PHE A 142 -4.50 2.43 2.25
N PRO A 143 -3.22 2.68 1.90
CA PRO A 143 -2.27 1.59 1.67
C PRO A 143 -2.20 0.69 2.90
N LEU A 144 -2.34 -0.62 2.67
CA LEU A 144 -2.30 -1.65 3.72
C LEU A 144 -1.10 -2.57 3.57
N LEU A 145 -0.62 -2.80 2.35
CA LEU A 145 0.59 -3.55 2.09
C LEU A 145 1.16 -3.24 0.71
N ILE A 146 2.43 -3.62 0.50
CA ILE A 146 3.07 -3.65 -0.81
C ILE A 146 3.34 -5.10 -1.22
N ASP A 147 2.75 -5.53 -2.32
CA ASP A 147 3.16 -6.76 -2.99
C ASP A 147 4.28 -6.42 -3.99
N HIS A 148 5.51 -6.59 -3.54
CA HIS A 148 6.71 -6.27 -4.31
C HIS A 148 6.93 -7.21 -5.51
N HIS A 149 6.28 -8.36 -5.53
CA HIS A 149 6.59 -9.45 -6.46
C HIS A 149 5.37 -9.89 -7.28
N HIS A 150 4.21 -9.24 -7.07
CA HIS A 150 2.95 -9.53 -7.77
C HIS A 150 2.44 -10.98 -7.55
N LEU A 151 2.68 -11.52 -6.35
CA LEU A 151 2.31 -12.88 -5.95
C LEU A 151 0.81 -13.05 -5.63
N GLY A 152 0.07 -11.95 -5.46
CA GLY A 152 -1.39 -12.04 -5.36
C GLY A 152 -2.03 -12.67 -6.59
N TYR A 153 -1.47 -12.41 -7.78
CA TYR A 153 -1.93 -12.91 -9.08
C TYR A 153 -0.89 -13.81 -9.76
N GLU A 154 -0.44 -14.87 -9.05
CA GLU A 154 0.45 -15.90 -9.60
C GLU A 154 -0.05 -16.37 -10.99
N SER A 155 0.85 -16.36 -11.97
CA SER A 155 0.62 -16.85 -13.33
C SER A 155 1.46 -18.09 -13.52
N GLN A 156 0.82 -19.22 -13.82
CA GLN A 156 1.50 -20.50 -14.09
C GLN A 156 2.49 -20.45 -15.27
N SER A 157 2.48 -19.38 -16.06
CA SER A 157 3.20 -19.27 -17.33
C SER A 157 4.59 -18.64 -17.20
N TYR A 158 5.01 -18.22 -16.01
CA TYR A 158 6.29 -17.55 -15.79
C TYR A 158 7.11 -18.28 -14.71
N ASN A 159 8.43 -18.37 -14.92
CA ASN A 159 9.37 -18.83 -13.91
C ASN A 159 9.33 -17.85 -12.73
N ASP A 160 8.51 -18.17 -11.73
CA ASP A 160 8.34 -17.33 -10.56
C ASP A 160 9.68 -17.20 -9.81
N LYS A 161 10.01 -15.96 -9.44
CA LYS A 161 11.19 -15.71 -8.61
C LYS A 161 11.04 -16.47 -7.30
N ASP A 162 12.08 -17.20 -6.89
CA ASP A 162 12.09 -17.82 -5.57
C ASP A 162 12.21 -16.74 -4.49
N THR A 163 11.06 -16.34 -3.96
CA THR A 163 10.94 -15.36 -2.88
C THR A 163 11.04 -16.01 -1.50
N LYS A 164 11.20 -17.34 -1.38
CA LYS A 164 11.20 -18.04 -0.06
C LYS A 164 12.27 -17.53 0.89
N LYS A 165 13.42 -17.15 0.35
CA LYS A 165 14.58 -16.66 1.11
C LYS A 165 14.55 -15.16 1.38
N TYR A 166 13.57 -14.42 0.85
CA TYR A 166 13.49 -12.98 1.06
C TYR A 166 12.97 -12.68 2.45
N ASP A 167 13.72 -11.84 3.18
CA ASP A 167 13.46 -11.51 4.57
C ASP A 167 13.67 -10.03 4.89
N TYR A 168 14.05 -9.18 3.92
CA TYR A 168 14.31 -7.77 4.20
C TYR A 168 13.02 -7.01 4.53
N CYS A 169 13.00 -6.41 5.73
CA CYS A 169 11.93 -5.54 6.22
C CYS A 169 12.52 -4.18 6.63
N PRO A 170 12.08 -3.06 6.02
CA PRO A 170 12.62 -1.74 6.34
C PRO A 170 12.31 -1.32 7.78
N LEU A 171 11.11 -1.64 8.30
CA LEU A 171 10.73 -1.28 9.67
C LEU A 171 11.54 -2.06 10.70
N ARG A 172 11.82 -3.35 10.47
CA ARG A 172 12.69 -4.12 11.37
C ARG A 172 14.13 -3.57 11.39
N LYS A 173 14.61 -3.09 10.25
CA LYS A 173 15.96 -2.51 10.13
C LYS A 173 16.07 -1.14 10.81
N TYR A 174 15.09 -0.26 10.60
CA TYR A 174 15.19 1.16 10.96
C TYR A 174 14.31 1.59 12.14
N ASN A 175 13.27 0.84 12.49
CA ASN A 175 12.34 1.10 13.60
C ASN A 175 12.41 -0.03 14.66
N LYS A 176 13.59 -0.24 15.25
CA LYS A 176 13.84 -1.29 16.27
C LYS A 176 12.96 -1.24 17.54
N ASN A 177 12.10 -0.23 17.69
CA ASN A 177 11.30 0.01 18.91
C ASN A 177 9.84 -0.47 18.83
N GLN A 178 9.42 -1.18 17.78
CA GLN A 178 8.03 -1.66 17.63
C GLN A 178 7.84 -3.20 17.76
N ASP A 179 8.91 -3.94 18.06
CA ASP A 179 8.86 -5.40 18.22
C ASP A 179 9.00 -5.87 19.70
N ASN A 180 8.69 -5.01 20.68
CA ASN A 180 8.58 -5.37 22.11
C ASN A 180 7.13 -5.36 22.57
#